data_AF-A0A0F3IK74-F1
#
_entry.id   AF-A0A0F3IK74-F1
#
_cell.length_a   1.000
_cell.length_b   1.000
_cell.length_c   1.000
_cell.angle_alpha   90.00
_cell.angle_beta   90.00
_cell.angle_gamma   90.00
#
_symmetry.space_group_name_H-M   'P 1'
#
loop_
_entity.id
_entity.type
_entity.pdbx_description
1 polymer ?
#
loop_
_entity_poly.entity_id
_entity_poly.type
_entity_poly.pdbx_seq_one_letter_code
_entity_poly.pdbx_strand_id
1 'polypeptide(L)'
;MTPIEKSSIEALLKTFIDVNHNKDLIAAKSVKSIDVDNNNITIRVELGYPANSIIDDMKAAIKQHVSVLPDVGEINVDITVNIIAHSVQQSLKPHPQVKNIVAVASGKGGVGKSTTTVNIALALAAEGARVGILDADIYGPSIPTMLGLSGSPESHDNRTMIPKMAYDIQTMSIGYLVAADQAVIWRGPMATNALQQLLRDTNWDDLDYLIIDLPPGTGDIQLTLAQQIPVSGAVIVTTPQDIALIDAQRGLAMFEKVNVPVLGIVENMSLHICSQCGHEEAIFGNGGGKAMAEVNKVDLLGALPLDIAIRQDADLGRPTVVAEPDGRTAQLYKEIARKIAAKLALRAKDFSRKFPTIVVQNT
;
A
#
# COMPACT_ATOMS: atom_id res chain seq x y z
N MET A 1 -12.89 44.31 16.40
CA MET A 1 -12.52 43.07 15.70
C MET A 1 -11.57 42.32 16.60
N THR A 2 -11.92 41.10 16.98
CA THR A 2 -11.05 40.25 17.79
C THR A 2 -10.04 39.61 16.85
N PRO A 3 -8.73 39.73 17.08
CA PRO A 3 -7.72 39.14 16.20
C PRO A 3 -7.91 37.62 16.13
N ILE A 4 -7.78 37.04 14.94
CA ILE A 4 -7.85 35.58 14.76
C ILE A 4 -6.64 34.95 15.45
N GLU A 5 -6.90 34.13 16.46
CA GLU A 5 -5.83 33.42 17.15
C GLU A 5 -5.51 32.09 16.47
N LYS A 6 -4.21 31.76 16.41
CA LYS A 6 -3.72 30.45 15.93
C LYS A 6 -4.40 29.27 16.66
N SER A 7 -4.66 29.40 17.95
CA SER A 7 -5.34 28.42 18.80
C SER A 7 -6.73 28.04 18.27
N SER A 8 -7.44 29.01 17.68
CA SER A 8 -8.79 28.82 17.12
C SER A 8 -8.74 28.04 15.81
N ILE A 9 -7.72 28.27 14.98
CA ILE A 9 -7.46 27.50 13.76
C ILE A 9 -7.06 26.07 14.11
N GLU A 10 -6.17 25.88 15.08
CA GLU A 10 -5.79 24.55 15.57
C GLU A 10 -7.00 23.76 16.09
N ALA A 11 -7.90 24.40 16.82
CA ALA A 11 -9.14 23.78 17.31
C ALA A 11 -10.04 23.30 16.16
N LEU A 12 -10.16 24.07 15.07
CA LEU A 12 -10.90 23.65 13.88
C LEU A 12 -10.19 22.52 13.14
N LEU A 13 -8.87 22.60 12.95
CA LEU A 13 -8.12 21.53 12.28
C LEU A 13 -8.12 20.22 13.06
N LYS A 14 -8.35 20.27 14.38
CA LYS A 14 -8.55 19.08 15.24
C LYS A 14 -9.91 18.39 15.01
N THR A 15 -10.87 19.07 14.40
CA THR A 15 -12.16 18.47 14.01
C THR A 15 -12.22 18.08 12.53
N PHE A 16 -11.24 18.48 11.73
CA PHE A 16 -11.10 18.04 10.35
C PHE A 16 -10.49 16.63 10.30
N ILE A 17 -11.29 15.63 9.89
CA ILE A 17 -10.85 14.23 9.83
C ILE A 17 -10.37 13.89 8.43
N ASP A 18 -9.13 13.45 8.30
CA ASP A 18 -8.62 12.85 7.06
C ASP A 18 -9.20 11.43 6.90
N VAL A 19 -9.98 11.25 5.85
CA VAL A 19 -10.68 9.99 5.53
C VAL A 19 -9.75 8.82 5.21
N ASN A 20 -8.49 9.07 4.85
CA ASN A 20 -7.54 8.03 4.49
C ASN A 20 -6.98 7.29 5.72
N HIS A 21 -6.96 7.95 6.88
CA HIS A 21 -6.46 7.32 8.11
C HIS A 21 -7.36 7.54 9.34
N ASN A 22 -8.52 8.20 9.18
CA ASN A 22 -9.52 8.47 10.21
C ASN A 22 -8.92 9.17 11.45
N LYS A 23 -8.02 10.13 11.24
CA LYS A 23 -7.48 10.99 12.30
C LYS A 23 -7.50 12.44 11.87
N ASP A 24 -7.51 13.35 12.84
CA ASP A 24 -7.39 14.77 12.56
C ASP A 24 -5.95 15.17 12.17
N LEU A 25 -5.83 16.28 11.46
CA LEU A 25 -4.54 16.75 10.91
C LEU A 25 -3.53 17.14 12.01
N ILE A 26 -4.00 17.50 13.21
CA ILE A 26 -3.15 17.85 14.35
C ILE A 26 -2.61 16.58 15.01
N ALA A 27 -3.46 15.60 15.32
CA ALA A 27 -3.07 14.32 15.89
C ALA A 27 -2.19 13.50 14.95
N ALA A 28 -2.41 13.62 13.63
CA ALA A 28 -1.55 13.04 12.59
C ALA A 28 -0.19 13.75 12.46
N LYS A 29 -0.01 14.93 13.09
CA LYS A 29 1.17 15.80 12.95
C LYS A 29 1.44 16.23 11.50
N SER A 30 0.37 16.37 10.72
CA SER A 30 0.40 16.77 9.32
C SER A 30 0.52 18.29 9.19
N VAL A 31 -0.08 19.07 10.09
CA VAL A 31 0.06 20.54 10.11
C VAL A 31 1.47 20.92 10.58
N LYS A 32 2.23 21.65 9.73
CA LYS A 32 3.60 22.10 10.01
C LYS A 32 3.69 23.53 10.50
N SER A 33 2.87 24.40 9.92
CA SER A 33 2.78 25.79 10.35
C SER A 33 1.38 26.35 10.10
N ILE A 34 1.00 27.28 10.95
CA ILE A 34 -0.17 28.13 10.81
C ILE A 34 0.34 29.53 11.05
N ASP A 35 0.30 30.35 10.01
CA ASP A 35 0.70 31.75 10.04
C ASP A 35 -0.56 32.60 9.90
N VAL A 36 -0.72 33.59 10.79
CA VAL A 36 -1.83 34.54 10.76
C VAL A 36 -1.25 35.94 10.65
N ASP A 37 -1.59 36.64 9.56
CA ASP A 37 -1.20 38.02 9.33
C ASP A 37 -2.46 38.87 9.15
N ASN A 38 -2.74 39.72 10.14
CA ASN A 38 -4.03 40.37 10.32
C ASN A 38 -5.16 39.34 10.38
N ASN A 39 -5.93 39.19 9.29
CA ASN A 39 -6.99 38.18 9.16
C ASN A 39 -6.71 37.18 8.03
N ASN A 40 -5.56 37.26 7.37
CA ASN A 40 -5.15 36.30 6.35
C ASN A 40 -4.48 35.10 7.02
N ILE A 41 -4.84 33.90 6.58
CA ILE A 41 -4.40 32.64 7.17
C ILE A 41 -3.61 31.85 6.13
N THR A 42 -2.41 31.40 6.50
CA THR A 42 -1.65 30.43 5.71
C THR A 42 -1.44 29.16 6.51
N ILE A 43 -1.89 28.03 5.97
CA ILE A 43 -1.78 26.70 6.59
C ILE A 43 -0.88 25.83 5.72
N ARG A 44 0.21 25.31 6.30
CA ARG A 44 1.08 24.34 5.62
C ARG A 44 0.86 22.95 6.19
N VAL A 45 0.47 22.03 5.33
CA VAL A 45 0.23 20.62 5.64
C VAL A 45 1.22 19.75 4.87
N GLU A 46 1.86 18.81 5.57
CA GLU A 46 2.70 17.79 4.95
C GLU A 46 2.03 16.43 5.18
N LEU A 47 1.65 15.76 4.10
CA LEU A 47 1.13 14.40 4.13
C LEU A 47 2.28 13.40 4.09
N GLY A 48 2.22 12.40 4.96
CA GLY A 48 3.20 11.30 4.98
C GLY A 48 2.94 10.19 3.95
N TYR A 49 2.02 10.41 3.01
CA TYR A 49 1.54 9.42 2.05
C TYR A 49 1.23 10.08 0.69
N PRO A 50 1.30 9.33 -0.44
CA PRO A 50 0.99 9.85 -1.76
C PRO A 50 -0.51 10.12 -1.90
N ALA A 51 -0.86 11.28 -2.46
CA ALA A 51 -2.24 11.79 -2.46
C ALA A 51 -2.52 12.69 -3.68
N ASN A 52 -1.75 12.56 -4.76
CA ASN A 52 -1.77 13.48 -5.90
C ASN A 52 -3.19 13.76 -6.42
N SER A 53 -4.09 12.76 -6.44
CA SER A 53 -5.44 12.95 -6.95
C SER A 53 -6.39 13.72 -6.03
N ILE A 54 -6.06 13.89 -4.75
CA ILE A 54 -6.95 14.50 -3.75
C ILE A 54 -6.39 15.78 -3.12
N ILE A 55 -5.19 16.23 -3.52
CA ILE A 55 -4.54 17.40 -2.92
C ILE A 55 -5.42 18.65 -3.05
N ASP A 56 -5.96 18.92 -4.24
CA ASP A 56 -6.74 20.14 -4.49
C ASP A 56 -8.10 20.11 -3.77
N ASP A 57 -8.76 18.95 -3.77
CA ASP A 57 -10.00 18.74 -3.00
C ASP A 57 -9.75 18.90 -1.50
N MET A 58 -8.64 18.38 -0.98
CA MET A 58 -8.27 18.53 0.42
C MET A 58 -7.95 19.99 0.78
N LYS A 59 -7.25 20.74 -0.09
CA LYS A 59 -7.03 22.18 0.09
C LYS A 59 -8.35 22.94 0.19
N ALA A 60 -9.27 22.67 -0.75
CA ALA A 60 -10.58 23.30 -0.77
C ALA A 60 -11.39 22.95 0.49
N ALA A 61 -11.38 21.69 0.91
CA ALA A 61 -12.08 21.25 2.11
C ALA A 61 -11.51 21.89 3.39
N ILE A 62 -10.19 21.95 3.55
CA ILE A 62 -9.55 22.63 4.70
C ILE A 62 -9.89 24.13 4.70
N LYS A 63 -9.82 24.78 3.52
CA LYS A 63 -10.17 26.19 3.37
C LYS A 63 -11.62 26.47 3.79
N GLN A 64 -12.55 25.63 3.32
CA GLN A 64 -13.96 25.73 3.70
C GLN A 64 -14.14 25.49 5.21
N HIS A 65 -13.46 24.51 5.78
CA HIS A 65 -13.55 24.17 7.20
C HIS A 65 -13.08 25.31 8.12
N VAL A 66 -12.07 26.07 7.70
CA VAL A 66 -11.52 27.21 8.45
C VAL A 66 -12.30 28.51 8.21
N SER A 67 -13.02 28.63 7.08
CA SER A 67 -13.80 29.83 6.73
C SER A 67 -14.97 30.15 7.67
N VAL A 68 -15.30 29.27 8.61
CA VAL A 68 -16.32 29.50 9.63
C VAL A 68 -15.90 30.53 10.68
N LEU A 69 -14.61 30.89 10.75
CA LEU A 69 -14.10 31.92 11.65
C LEU A 69 -14.61 33.31 11.23
N PRO A 70 -15.07 34.15 12.18
CA PRO A 70 -15.50 35.51 11.87
C PRO A 70 -14.34 36.37 11.39
N ASP A 71 -14.65 37.36 10.53
CA ASP A 71 -13.72 38.35 9.98
C ASP A 71 -12.52 37.77 9.19
N VAL A 72 -12.55 36.49 8.78
CA VAL A 72 -11.46 35.86 8.03
C VAL A 72 -11.23 36.51 6.67
N GLY A 73 -9.95 36.81 6.37
CA GLY A 73 -9.49 37.32 5.09
C GLY A 73 -9.19 36.19 4.11
N GLU A 74 -8.08 36.31 3.39
CA GLU A 74 -7.62 35.28 2.47
C GLU A 74 -7.11 34.04 3.23
N ILE A 75 -7.55 32.86 2.81
CA ILE A 75 -7.08 31.57 3.33
C ILE A 75 -6.29 30.86 2.23
N ASN A 76 -5.00 30.64 2.52
CA ASN A 76 -4.06 29.89 1.70
C ASN A 76 -3.72 28.56 2.38
N VAL A 77 -3.83 27.47 1.61
CA VAL A 77 -3.53 26.11 2.10
C VAL A 77 -2.52 25.48 1.16
N ASP A 78 -1.32 25.24 1.68
CA ASP A 78 -0.26 24.54 0.98
C ASP A 78 -0.18 23.10 1.49
N ILE A 79 -0.26 22.14 0.57
CA ILE A 79 -0.12 20.72 0.87
C ILE A 79 1.08 20.17 0.11
N THR A 80 2.01 19.55 0.85
CA THR A 80 3.17 18.84 0.31
C THR A 80 3.13 17.37 0.72
N VAL A 81 3.79 16.49 -0.04
CA VAL A 81 3.92 15.07 0.30
C VAL A 81 5.37 14.79 0.69
N ASN A 82 5.56 14.07 1.80
CA ASN A 82 6.88 13.64 2.28
C ASN A 82 6.81 12.20 2.82
N ILE A 83 7.10 11.23 1.95
CA ILE A 83 7.12 9.82 2.29
C ILE A 83 8.48 9.46 2.90
N ILE A 84 8.44 8.88 4.10
CA ILE A 84 9.62 8.50 4.89
C ILE A 84 9.66 6.99 5.14
N ALA A 85 10.81 6.49 5.61
CA ALA A 85 10.94 5.11 6.03
C ALA A 85 10.32 4.86 7.42
N HIS A 86 9.59 3.76 7.56
CA HIS A 86 8.96 3.33 8.81
C HIS A 86 9.63 2.09 9.40
N SER A 87 9.49 1.92 10.72
CA SER A 87 10.09 0.81 11.45
C SER A 87 9.61 -0.56 10.93
N VAL A 88 10.53 -1.52 10.87
CA VAL A 88 10.25 -2.93 10.54
C VAL A 88 10.37 -3.79 11.81
N GLN A 89 10.23 -5.10 11.68
CA GLN A 89 10.41 -6.05 12.79
C GLN A 89 11.78 -5.85 13.46
N GLN A 90 11.83 -5.90 14.80
CA GLN A 90 13.01 -5.53 15.60
C GLN A 90 14.30 -6.31 15.27
N SER A 91 14.16 -7.55 14.78
CA SER A 91 15.27 -8.42 14.42
C SER A 91 15.85 -8.16 13.02
N LEU A 92 15.20 -7.29 12.22
CA LEU A 92 15.54 -7.08 10.82
C LEU A 92 15.99 -5.64 10.57
N LYS A 93 16.79 -5.45 9.52
CA LYS A 93 17.20 -4.13 9.04
C LYS A 93 16.35 -3.72 7.84
N PRO A 94 15.87 -2.47 7.76
CA PRO A 94 15.22 -1.96 6.57
C PRO A 94 16.10 -2.06 5.33
N HIS A 95 15.49 -2.22 4.16
CA HIS A 95 16.21 -2.21 2.90
C HIS A 95 16.75 -0.79 2.60
N PRO A 96 18.00 -0.63 2.13
CA PRO A 96 18.60 0.69 1.94
C PRO A 96 17.90 1.53 0.86
N GLN A 97 17.47 0.90 -0.24
CA GLN A 97 16.85 1.57 -1.39
C GLN A 97 15.31 1.53 -1.37
N VAL A 98 14.69 1.05 -0.28
CA VAL A 98 13.22 1.00 -0.17
C VAL A 98 12.83 1.60 1.16
N LYS A 99 12.00 2.64 1.17
CA LYS A 99 11.54 3.28 2.40
C LYS A 99 10.55 2.39 3.15
N ASN A 100 9.61 1.79 2.44
CA ASN A 100 8.54 0.99 3.03
C ASN A 100 8.27 -0.29 2.24
N ILE A 101 8.18 -1.42 2.95
CA ILE A 101 7.79 -2.70 2.36
C ILE A 101 6.39 -3.06 2.86
N VAL A 102 5.46 -3.30 1.94
CA VAL A 102 4.09 -3.73 2.26
C VAL A 102 3.88 -5.15 1.74
N ALA A 103 3.62 -6.09 2.64
CA ALA A 103 3.30 -7.46 2.28
C ALA A 103 1.80 -7.60 1.99
N VAL A 104 1.45 -8.19 0.85
CA VAL A 104 0.06 -8.53 0.50
C VAL A 104 -0.10 -10.03 0.64
N ALA A 105 -0.99 -10.45 1.54
CA ALA A 105 -1.24 -11.86 1.85
C ALA A 105 -2.69 -12.25 1.62
N SER A 106 -2.93 -13.54 1.43
CA SER A 106 -4.28 -14.11 1.44
C SER A 106 -4.26 -15.47 2.11
N GLY A 107 -5.36 -15.80 2.81
CA GLY A 107 -5.51 -17.08 3.47
C GLY A 107 -5.66 -18.27 2.50
N LYS A 108 -6.15 -18.02 1.29
CA LYS A 108 -6.33 -19.05 0.25
C LYS A 108 -5.95 -18.53 -1.14
N GLY A 109 -5.76 -19.46 -2.08
CA GLY A 109 -5.61 -19.16 -3.50
C GLY A 109 -6.92 -18.70 -4.13
N GLY A 110 -6.83 -17.91 -5.21
CA GLY A 110 -8.00 -17.51 -6.00
C GLY A 110 -8.83 -16.33 -5.48
N VAL A 111 -8.44 -15.68 -4.39
CA VAL A 111 -9.13 -14.47 -3.88
C VAL A 111 -8.79 -13.18 -4.64
N GLY A 112 -7.95 -13.26 -5.68
CA GLY A 112 -7.49 -12.09 -6.45
C GLY A 112 -6.39 -11.27 -5.76
N LYS A 113 -5.58 -11.90 -4.91
CA LYS A 113 -4.43 -11.29 -4.23
C LYS A 113 -3.48 -10.60 -5.21
N SER A 114 -2.94 -11.32 -6.20
CA SER A 114 -1.97 -10.78 -7.16
C SER A 114 -2.56 -9.64 -8.02
N THR A 115 -3.81 -9.79 -8.46
CA THR A 115 -4.56 -8.73 -9.16
C THR A 115 -4.67 -7.46 -8.29
N THR A 116 -4.98 -7.64 -7.01
CA THR A 116 -5.08 -6.55 -6.03
C THR A 116 -3.70 -5.92 -5.79
N THR A 117 -2.65 -6.73 -5.65
CA THR A 117 -1.25 -6.28 -5.50
C THR A 117 -0.82 -5.37 -6.64
N VAL A 118 -1.03 -5.79 -7.89
CA VAL A 118 -0.66 -5.02 -9.09
C VAL A 118 -1.41 -3.69 -9.14
N ASN A 119 -2.74 -3.72 -8.96
CA ASN A 119 -3.53 -2.50 -9.04
C ASN A 119 -3.25 -1.53 -7.87
N ILE A 120 -2.98 -2.02 -6.66
CA ILE A 120 -2.55 -1.15 -5.54
C ILE A 120 -1.21 -0.49 -5.84
N ALA A 121 -0.24 -1.23 -6.37
CA ALA A 121 1.07 -0.68 -6.69
C ALA A 121 0.97 0.41 -7.78
N LEU A 122 0.18 0.16 -8.83
CA LEU A 122 -0.09 1.14 -9.89
C LEU A 122 -0.87 2.34 -9.37
N ALA A 123 -1.81 2.13 -8.44
CA ALA A 123 -2.53 3.22 -7.79
C ALA A 123 -1.61 4.09 -6.92
N LEU A 124 -0.71 3.50 -6.13
CA LEU A 124 0.31 4.25 -5.38
C LEU A 124 1.20 5.08 -6.31
N ALA A 125 1.59 4.52 -7.46
CA ALA A 125 2.36 5.23 -8.47
C ALA A 125 1.57 6.40 -9.09
N ALA A 126 0.28 6.17 -9.42
CA ALA A 126 -0.62 7.22 -9.90
C ALA A 126 -0.86 8.34 -8.87
N GLU A 127 -0.75 8.03 -7.58
CA GLU A 127 -0.80 8.99 -6.47
C GLU A 127 0.53 9.72 -6.23
N GLY A 128 1.56 9.44 -7.02
CA GLY A 128 2.85 10.15 -7.03
C GLY A 128 3.98 9.47 -6.25
N ALA A 129 3.84 8.22 -5.84
CA ALA A 129 4.93 7.48 -5.18
C ALA A 129 5.85 6.75 -6.17
N ARG A 130 7.11 6.55 -5.77
CA ARG A 130 8.03 5.63 -6.46
C ARG A 130 7.77 4.21 -5.98
N VAL A 131 7.27 3.33 -6.87
CA VAL A 131 6.75 2.02 -6.47
C VAL A 131 7.47 0.87 -7.16
N GLY A 132 7.72 -0.19 -6.39
CA GLY A 132 8.15 -1.48 -6.88
C GLY A 132 7.16 -2.60 -6.54
N ILE A 133 7.18 -3.68 -7.32
CA ILE A 133 6.51 -4.94 -7.02
C ILE A 133 7.54 -6.07 -6.98
N LEU A 134 7.51 -6.87 -5.91
CA LEU A 134 8.21 -8.14 -5.83
C LEU A 134 7.20 -9.28 -5.79
N ASP A 135 7.18 -10.10 -6.82
CA ASP A 135 6.36 -11.31 -6.87
C ASP A 135 7.04 -12.43 -6.08
N ALA A 136 6.44 -12.78 -4.94
CA ALA A 136 6.91 -13.86 -4.08
C ALA A 136 6.09 -15.15 -4.25
N ASP A 137 5.10 -15.17 -5.15
CA ASP A 137 4.31 -16.37 -5.43
C ASP A 137 5.06 -17.30 -6.38
N ILE A 138 6.02 -18.03 -5.83
CA ILE A 138 6.96 -18.85 -6.60
C ILE A 138 6.28 -20.03 -7.30
N TYR A 139 5.10 -20.45 -6.83
CA TYR A 139 4.36 -21.59 -7.38
C TYR A 139 3.44 -21.19 -8.54
N GLY A 140 3.08 -19.91 -8.63
CA GLY A 140 2.21 -19.39 -9.66
C GLY A 140 2.46 -17.91 -9.92
N PRO A 141 3.68 -17.54 -10.36
CA PRO A 141 4.02 -16.13 -10.58
C PRO A 141 3.11 -15.58 -11.68
N SER A 142 2.32 -14.57 -11.34
CA SER A 142 1.31 -14.00 -12.23
C SER A 142 1.58 -12.53 -12.56
N ILE A 143 2.42 -11.88 -11.78
CA ILE A 143 2.77 -10.46 -11.96
C ILE A 143 3.39 -10.17 -13.34
N PRO A 144 4.33 -11.00 -13.88
CA PRO A 144 4.86 -10.78 -15.24
C PRO A 144 3.76 -10.69 -16.30
N THR A 145 2.84 -11.65 -16.31
CA THR A 145 1.72 -11.72 -17.25
C THR A 145 0.78 -10.53 -17.09
N MET A 146 0.41 -10.20 -15.84
CA MET A 146 -0.50 -9.08 -15.55
C MET A 146 0.07 -7.72 -15.97
N LEU A 147 1.39 -7.58 -16.05
CA LEU A 147 2.07 -6.35 -16.52
C LEU A 147 2.47 -6.40 -18.00
N GLY A 148 2.14 -7.48 -18.72
CA GLY A 148 2.52 -7.64 -20.12
C GLY A 148 4.04 -7.78 -20.32
N LEU A 149 4.77 -8.25 -19.31
CA LEU A 149 6.22 -8.37 -19.32
C LEU A 149 6.68 -9.80 -19.59
N SER A 150 7.80 -9.91 -20.32
CA SER A 150 8.46 -11.18 -20.60
C SER A 150 9.98 -11.00 -20.66
N GLY A 151 10.70 -12.13 -20.65
CA GLY A 151 12.17 -12.16 -20.71
C GLY A 151 12.85 -11.86 -19.37
N SER A 152 14.08 -12.32 -19.22
CA SER A 152 14.86 -12.21 -18.00
C SER A 152 15.29 -10.77 -17.70
N PRO A 153 15.49 -10.41 -16.41
CA PRO A 153 16.07 -9.13 -16.05
C PRO A 153 17.51 -9.04 -16.53
N GLU A 154 17.94 -7.83 -16.85
CA GLU A 154 19.33 -7.57 -17.23
C GLU A 154 20.23 -7.63 -15.98
N SER A 155 21.47 -8.07 -16.18
CA SER A 155 22.52 -8.02 -15.16
C SER A 155 23.81 -7.56 -15.83
N HIS A 156 24.38 -6.45 -15.34
CA HIS A 156 25.64 -5.91 -15.88
C HIS A 156 26.87 -6.53 -15.22
N ASP A 157 26.75 -7.03 -14.00
CA ASP A 157 27.85 -7.54 -13.17
C ASP A 157 27.70 -9.04 -12.83
N ASN A 158 26.69 -9.72 -13.38
CA ASN A 158 26.29 -11.10 -13.06
C ASN A 158 26.02 -11.35 -11.56
N ARG A 159 25.78 -10.30 -10.77
CA ARG A 159 25.49 -10.38 -9.34
C ARG A 159 24.17 -9.73 -8.99
N THR A 160 23.95 -8.54 -9.55
CA THR A 160 22.76 -7.73 -9.33
C THR A 160 21.86 -7.73 -10.56
N MET A 161 20.56 -7.65 -10.33
CA MET A 161 19.55 -7.63 -11.37
C MET A 161 18.92 -6.25 -11.47
N ILE A 162 18.76 -5.75 -12.70
CA ILE A 162 18.00 -4.54 -12.96
C ILE A 162 16.52 -4.91 -12.94
N PRO A 163 15.68 -4.27 -12.11
CA PRO A 163 14.25 -4.51 -12.12
C PRO A 163 13.68 -4.15 -13.49
N LYS A 164 12.72 -4.95 -13.96
CA LYS A 164 12.01 -4.61 -15.19
C LYS A 164 11.07 -3.44 -14.91
N MET A 165 10.78 -2.63 -15.91
CA MET A 165 9.86 -1.50 -15.82
C MET A 165 8.55 -1.82 -16.54
N ALA A 166 7.42 -1.49 -15.92
CA ALA A 166 6.11 -1.44 -16.57
C ALA A 166 5.32 -0.30 -15.96
N TYR A 167 4.65 0.53 -16.78
CA TYR A 167 3.75 1.58 -16.28
C TYR A 167 4.34 2.42 -15.13
N ASP A 168 5.60 2.84 -15.29
CA ASP A 168 6.38 3.62 -14.31
C ASP A 168 6.63 2.96 -12.94
N ILE A 169 6.40 1.65 -12.82
CA ILE A 169 6.77 0.86 -11.65
C ILE A 169 7.93 -0.10 -11.94
N GLN A 170 8.75 -0.34 -10.91
CA GLN A 170 9.82 -1.34 -10.94
C GLN A 170 9.25 -2.71 -10.58
N THR A 171 9.69 -3.78 -11.22
CA THR A 171 9.19 -5.12 -10.92
C THR A 171 10.27 -6.19 -10.98
N MET A 172 10.21 -7.09 -10.01
CA MET A 172 10.99 -8.32 -9.96
C MET A 172 10.07 -9.51 -9.67
N SER A 173 10.33 -10.63 -10.32
CA SER A 173 9.58 -11.87 -10.14
C SER A 173 10.50 -13.05 -10.44
N ILE A 174 10.30 -14.15 -9.71
CA ILE A 174 10.92 -15.42 -10.09
C ILE A 174 10.46 -15.89 -11.47
N GLY A 175 9.26 -15.48 -11.91
CA GLY A 175 8.73 -15.76 -13.24
C GLY A 175 9.53 -15.12 -14.39
N TYR A 176 10.43 -14.16 -14.12
CA TYR A 176 11.36 -13.66 -15.13
C TYR A 176 12.60 -14.56 -15.30
N LEU A 177 12.94 -15.33 -14.26
CA LEU A 177 14.15 -16.15 -14.20
C LEU A 177 13.92 -17.60 -14.61
N VAL A 178 12.67 -18.08 -14.53
CA VAL A 178 12.30 -19.45 -14.91
C VAL A 178 11.50 -19.40 -16.20
N ALA A 179 11.93 -20.20 -17.19
CA ALA A 179 11.18 -20.36 -18.43
C ALA A 179 9.83 -21.05 -18.14
N ALA A 180 8.76 -20.61 -18.82
CA ALA A 180 7.39 -21.08 -18.57
C ALA A 180 7.17 -22.59 -18.78
N ASP A 181 8.08 -23.26 -19.49
CA ASP A 181 8.08 -24.70 -19.76
C ASP A 181 8.89 -25.53 -18.75
N GLN A 182 9.63 -24.90 -17.84
CA GLN A 182 10.43 -25.58 -16.84
C GLN A 182 9.68 -25.73 -15.51
N ALA A 183 9.24 -26.95 -15.23
CA ALA A 183 8.71 -27.31 -13.91
C ALA A 183 9.84 -27.41 -12.88
N VAL A 184 10.12 -26.30 -12.18
CA VAL A 184 11.08 -26.28 -11.07
C VAL A 184 10.38 -26.71 -9.77
N ILE A 185 10.87 -27.76 -9.12
CA ILE A 185 10.37 -28.18 -7.81
C ILE A 185 10.97 -27.28 -6.73
N TRP A 186 10.17 -26.34 -6.24
CA TRP A 186 10.55 -25.43 -5.17
C TRP A 186 10.39 -26.07 -3.80
N ARG A 187 11.51 -26.42 -3.17
CA ARG A 187 11.52 -26.77 -1.73
C ARG A 187 11.50 -25.48 -0.90
N GLY A 188 10.84 -25.51 0.26
CA GLY A 188 10.64 -24.34 1.13
C GLY A 188 11.91 -23.48 1.35
N PRO A 189 13.04 -24.06 1.79
CA PRO A 189 14.28 -23.28 1.98
C PRO A 189 14.83 -22.65 0.69
N MET A 190 14.67 -23.32 -0.46
CA MET A 190 15.11 -22.78 -1.75
C MET A 190 14.26 -21.59 -2.17
N ALA A 191 12.93 -21.70 -1.99
CA ALA A 191 11.98 -20.64 -2.31
C ALA A 191 12.26 -19.38 -1.47
N THR A 192 12.44 -19.56 -0.16
CA THR A 192 12.79 -18.49 0.77
C THR A 192 14.12 -17.81 0.40
N ASN A 193 15.17 -18.59 0.14
CA ASN A 193 16.48 -18.06 -0.24
C ASN A 193 16.42 -17.28 -1.57
N ALA A 194 15.71 -17.82 -2.56
CA ALA A 194 15.52 -17.16 -3.85
C ALA A 194 14.81 -15.82 -3.68
N LEU A 195 13.77 -15.74 -2.84
CA LEU A 195 13.08 -14.48 -2.59
C LEU A 195 13.96 -13.46 -1.86
N GLN A 196 14.72 -13.89 -0.85
CA GLN A 196 15.69 -13.02 -0.19
C GLN A 196 16.73 -12.50 -1.17
N GLN A 197 17.17 -13.35 -2.11
CA GLN A 197 18.07 -12.98 -3.18
C GLN A 197 17.44 -11.93 -4.10
N LEU A 198 16.21 -12.16 -4.56
CA LEU A 198 15.49 -11.18 -5.39
C LEU A 198 15.31 -9.85 -4.68
N LEU A 199 15.00 -9.87 -3.38
CA LEU A 199 14.85 -8.63 -2.61
C LEU A 199 16.17 -7.85 -2.50
N ARG A 200 17.27 -8.54 -2.16
CA ARG A 200 18.57 -7.95 -1.84
C ARG A 200 19.41 -7.62 -3.08
N ASP A 201 19.39 -8.50 -4.08
CA ASP A 201 20.28 -8.45 -5.24
C ASP A 201 19.57 -7.79 -6.44
N THR A 202 18.37 -7.24 -6.26
CA THR A 202 17.75 -6.33 -7.24
C THR A 202 18.19 -4.90 -6.97
N ASN A 203 18.66 -4.21 -8.00
CA ASN A 203 19.03 -2.80 -7.94
C ASN A 203 17.78 -1.91 -7.97
N TRP A 204 17.04 -1.88 -6.86
CA TRP A 204 15.90 -0.99 -6.70
C TRP A 204 16.35 0.47 -6.74
N ASP A 205 15.65 1.31 -7.50
CA ASP A 205 15.93 2.73 -7.59
C ASP A 205 15.02 3.51 -6.62
N ASP A 206 15.55 3.81 -5.42
CA ASP A 206 14.97 4.65 -4.35
C ASP A 206 13.44 4.61 -4.24
N LEU A 207 12.90 3.45 -3.88
CA LEU A 207 11.46 3.24 -3.79
C LEU A 207 10.86 3.84 -2.51
N ASP A 208 9.72 4.49 -2.66
CA ASP A 208 8.85 4.85 -1.54
C ASP A 208 8.15 3.61 -0.98
N TYR A 209 7.66 2.75 -1.87
CA TYR A 209 6.96 1.51 -1.53
C TYR A 209 7.44 0.34 -2.38
N LEU A 210 7.73 -0.80 -1.75
CA LEU A 210 7.83 -2.10 -2.41
C LEU A 210 6.65 -2.96 -1.95
N ILE A 211 5.78 -3.32 -2.88
CA ILE A 211 4.63 -4.20 -2.62
C ILE A 211 5.04 -5.63 -2.91
N ILE A 212 4.91 -6.51 -1.92
CA ILE A 212 5.31 -7.92 -2.05
C ILE A 212 4.05 -8.78 -2.16
N ASP A 213 3.93 -9.49 -3.28
CA ASP A 213 2.85 -10.45 -3.50
C ASP A 213 3.21 -11.81 -2.88
N LEU A 214 2.79 -12.06 -1.64
CA LEU A 214 3.15 -13.32 -0.95
C LEU A 214 2.47 -14.53 -1.60
N PRO A 215 3.04 -15.75 -1.53
CA PRO A 215 2.33 -16.96 -1.95
C PRO A 215 1.03 -17.13 -1.12
N PRO A 216 -0.01 -17.84 -1.56
CA PRO A 216 -1.25 -18.02 -0.78
C PRO A 216 -1.08 -18.96 0.41
N GLY A 217 -2.04 -18.91 1.35
CA GLY A 217 -2.11 -19.84 2.49
C GLY A 217 -1.78 -19.17 3.82
N THR A 218 -1.40 -19.97 4.81
CA THR A 218 -0.75 -19.53 6.07
C THR A 218 0.29 -20.55 6.52
N GLY A 219 0.91 -21.24 5.56
CA GLY A 219 1.87 -22.31 5.81
C GLY A 219 3.26 -21.79 6.17
N ASP A 220 4.18 -22.72 6.44
CA ASP A 220 5.53 -22.43 6.94
C ASP A 220 6.34 -21.49 6.02
N ILE A 221 6.11 -21.53 4.71
CA ILE A 221 6.79 -20.64 3.74
C ILE A 221 6.38 -19.19 3.98
N GLN A 222 5.08 -18.88 4.01
CA GLN A 222 4.63 -17.52 4.27
C GLN A 222 5.13 -16.99 5.62
N LEU A 223 5.07 -17.83 6.66
CA LEU A 223 5.56 -17.44 7.98
C LEU A 223 7.06 -17.13 7.94
N THR A 224 7.84 -17.99 7.30
CA THR A 224 9.29 -17.77 7.13
C THR A 224 9.57 -16.48 6.35
N LEU A 225 8.83 -16.23 5.26
CA LEU A 225 8.96 -14.99 4.49
C LEU A 225 8.60 -13.77 5.34
N ALA A 226 7.51 -13.82 6.10
CA ALA A 226 7.10 -12.75 7.00
C ALA A 226 8.08 -12.52 8.17
N GLN A 227 8.87 -13.52 8.55
CA GLN A 227 9.92 -13.40 9.57
C GLN A 227 11.25 -12.86 9.03
N GLN A 228 11.50 -13.03 7.73
CA GLN A 228 12.80 -12.75 7.14
C GLN A 228 12.83 -11.49 6.28
N ILE A 229 11.68 -11.03 5.81
CA ILE A 229 11.55 -9.81 5.03
C ILE A 229 11.26 -8.64 6.00
N PRO A 230 12.01 -7.52 5.91
CA PRO A 230 11.80 -6.34 6.76
C PRO A 230 10.55 -5.56 6.31
N VAL A 231 9.38 -6.06 6.69
CA VAL A 231 8.07 -5.54 6.29
C VAL A 231 7.65 -4.41 7.24
N SER A 232 7.22 -3.29 6.68
CA SER A 232 6.71 -2.12 7.43
C SER A 232 5.22 -2.28 7.80
N GLY A 233 4.47 -3.05 7.01
CA GLY A 233 3.09 -3.45 7.30
C GLY A 233 2.53 -4.49 6.33
N ALA A 234 1.41 -5.10 6.68
CA ALA A 234 0.76 -6.13 5.87
C ALA A 234 -0.69 -5.76 5.51
N VAL A 235 -1.15 -6.23 4.37
CA VAL A 235 -2.54 -6.13 3.89
C VAL A 235 -3.07 -7.54 3.66
N ILE A 236 -4.26 -7.82 4.17
CA ILE A 236 -4.93 -9.11 3.98
C ILE A 236 -5.99 -8.97 2.89
N VAL A 237 -5.87 -9.74 1.83
CA VAL A 237 -6.89 -9.86 0.77
C VAL A 237 -7.76 -11.07 1.06
N THR A 238 -9.07 -10.87 1.06
CA THR A 238 -10.07 -11.93 1.25
C THR A 238 -11.26 -11.74 0.32
N THR A 239 -12.23 -12.66 0.39
CA THR A 239 -13.56 -12.53 -0.23
C THR A 239 -14.63 -12.65 0.86
N PRO A 240 -15.89 -12.23 0.64
CA PRO A 240 -16.93 -12.32 1.67
C PRO A 240 -17.30 -13.74 2.11
N GLN A 241 -16.86 -14.77 1.38
CA GLN A 241 -17.15 -16.18 1.69
C GLN A 241 -16.57 -16.62 3.05
N ASP A 242 -17.35 -17.31 3.87
CA ASP A 242 -16.94 -17.81 5.19
C ASP A 242 -15.61 -18.56 5.20
N ILE A 243 -15.39 -19.43 4.20
CA ILE A 243 -14.14 -20.20 4.08
C ILE A 243 -12.94 -19.27 3.88
N ALA A 244 -13.10 -18.23 3.04
CA ALA A 244 -12.02 -17.26 2.83
C ALA A 244 -11.72 -16.46 4.10
N LEU A 245 -12.75 -16.10 4.87
CA LEU A 245 -12.62 -15.36 6.12
C LEU A 245 -11.87 -16.16 7.19
N ILE A 246 -12.14 -17.46 7.31
CA ILE A 246 -11.42 -18.34 8.25
C ILE A 246 -9.93 -18.36 7.94
N ASP A 247 -9.55 -18.45 6.65
CA ASP A 247 -8.14 -18.47 6.29
C ASP A 247 -7.50 -17.07 6.39
N ALA A 248 -8.24 -16.00 6.07
CA ALA A 248 -7.80 -14.63 6.29
C ALA A 248 -7.52 -14.35 7.79
N GLN A 249 -8.36 -14.88 8.69
CA GLN A 249 -8.17 -14.82 10.14
C GLN A 249 -6.85 -15.46 10.58
N ARG A 250 -6.50 -16.61 9.99
CA ARG A 250 -5.20 -17.25 10.23
C ARG A 250 -4.05 -16.38 9.74
N GLY A 251 -4.21 -15.74 8.58
CA GLY A 251 -3.21 -14.84 8.00
C GLY A 251 -2.95 -13.62 8.89
N LEU A 252 -4.01 -13.03 9.44
CA LEU A 252 -3.90 -11.93 10.41
C LEU A 252 -3.14 -12.38 11.67
N ALA A 253 -3.53 -13.51 12.26
CA ALA A 253 -2.86 -14.05 13.45
C ALA A 253 -1.38 -14.41 13.19
N MET A 254 -1.03 -14.79 11.95
CA MET A 254 0.36 -15.04 11.55
C MET A 254 1.21 -13.76 11.63
N PHE A 255 0.73 -12.64 11.07
CA PHE A 255 1.46 -11.36 11.12
C PHE A 255 1.58 -10.81 12.55
N GLU A 256 0.56 -10.99 13.38
CA GLU A 256 0.62 -10.64 14.80
C GLU A 256 1.75 -11.39 15.52
N LYS A 257 1.88 -12.71 15.28
CA LYS A 257 2.94 -13.53 15.90
C LYS A 257 4.36 -13.08 15.54
N VAL A 258 4.54 -12.45 14.38
CA VAL A 258 5.84 -11.94 13.92
C VAL A 258 5.98 -10.43 14.11
N ASN A 259 5.07 -9.82 14.88
CA ASN A 259 5.05 -8.38 15.19
C ASN A 259 4.99 -7.47 13.94
N VAL A 260 4.36 -7.93 12.86
CA VAL A 260 4.10 -7.12 11.68
C VAL A 260 2.71 -6.49 11.79
N PRO A 261 2.56 -5.17 11.68
CA PRO A 261 1.25 -4.54 11.77
C PRO A 261 0.42 -4.83 10.52
N VAL A 262 -0.79 -5.33 10.72
CA VAL A 262 -1.80 -5.42 9.67
C VAL A 262 -2.43 -4.03 9.48
N LEU A 263 -2.19 -3.42 8.32
CA LEU A 263 -2.70 -2.10 7.94
C LEU A 263 -4.20 -2.15 7.66
N GLY A 264 -4.71 -3.31 7.24
CA GLY A 264 -6.13 -3.57 7.11
C GLY A 264 -6.44 -4.71 6.17
N ILE A 265 -7.73 -4.86 5.88
CA ILE A 265 -8.31 -5.91 5.04
C ILE A 265 -8.85 -5.28 3.76
N VAL A 266 -8.59 -5.93 2.63
CA VAL A 266 -9.26 -5.66 1.35
C VAL A 266 -10.21 -6.81 1.07
N GLU A 267 -11.50 -6.50 0.96
CA GLU A 267 -12.53 -7.47 0.58
C GLU A 267 -12.71 -7.44 -0.94
N ASN A 268 -12.18 -8.43 -1.64
CA ASN A 268 -12.31 -8.56 -3.08
C ASN A 268 -13.59 -9.34 -3.46
N MET A 269 -14.08 -9.13 -4.67
CA MET A 269 -15.27 -9.81 -5.22
C MET A 269 -16.51 -9.65 -4.31
N SER A 270 -16.68 -8.47 -3.69
CA SER A 270 -17.73 -8.24 -2.70
C SER A 270 -19.11 -7.99 -3.30
N LEU A 271 -19.14 -7.50 -4.54
CA LEU A 271 -20.37 -7.09 -5.21
C LEU A 271 -20.24 -7.32 -6.71
N HIS A 272 -21.25 -7.93 -7.33
CA HIS A 272 -21.37 -8.00 -8.78
C HIS A 272 -22.43 -7.00 -9.24
N ILE A 273 -22.10 -6.20 -10.27
CA ILE A 273 -23.06 -5.31 -10.92
C ILE A 273 -23.34 -5.87 -12.30
N CYS A 274 -24.58 -6.25 -12.56
CA CYS A 274 -24.99 -6.79 -13.85
C CYS A 274 -24.80 -5.74 -14.95
N SER A 275 -23.97 -6.05 -15.94
CA SER A 275 -23.64 -5.13 -17.05
C SER A 275 -24.83 -4.82 -17.98
N GLN A 276 -25.93 -5.58 -17.89
CA GLN A 276 -27.12 -5.38 -18.71
C GLN A 276 -28.19 -4.52 -18.04
N CYS A 277 -28.37 -4.64 -16.72
CA CYS A 277 -29.48 -3.98 -16.00
C CYS A 277 -29.04 -3.15 -14.79
N GLY A 278 -27.76 -3.15 -14.42
CA GLY A 278 -27.23 -2.43 -13.26
C GLY A 278 -27.63 -3.03 -11.91
N HIS A 279 -28.27 -4.21 -11.89
CA HIS A 279 -28.61 -4.90 -10.64
C HIS A 279 -27.34 -5.27 -9.86
N GLU A 280 -27.31 -4.92 -8.59
CA GLU A 280 -26.21 -5.25 -7.69
C GLU A 280 -26.55 -6.51 -6.89
N GLU A 281 -25.69 -7.53 -6.98
CA GLU A 281 -25.86 -8.81 -6.29
C GLU A 281 -24.58 -9.20 -5.54
N ALA A 282 -24.72 -9.60 -4.28
CA ALA A 282 -23.63 -10.07 -3.44
C ALA A 282 -23.42 -11.59 -3.60
N ILE A 283 -22.91 -12.02 -4.77
CA ILE A 283 -22.79 -13.43 -5.19
C ILE A 283 -22.05 -14.29 -4.15
N PHE A 284 -21.08 -13.71 -3.44
CA PHE A 284 -20.25 -14.40 -2.46
C PHE A 284 -20.58 -14.08 -1.00
N GLY A 285 -21.71 -13.43 -0.76
CA GLY A 285 -22.07 -12.84 0.53
C GLY A 285 -21.67 -11.37 0.63
N ASN A 286 -22.07 -10.69 1.71
CA ASN A 286 -21.77 -9.28 1.96
C ASN A 286 -21.32 -9.08 3.41
N GLY A 287 -20.34 -8.20 3.63
CA GLY A 287 -19.97 -7.70 4.96
C GLY A 287 -19.09 -8.63 5.77
N GLY A 288 -18.63 -9.76 5.21
CA GLY A 288 -17.78 -10.72 5.91
C GLY A 288 -16.41 -10.14 6.31
N GLY A 289 -15.75 -9.45 5.39
CA GLY A 289 -14.51 -8.73 5.61
C GLY A 289 -14.68 -7.54 6.56
N LYS A 290 -15.83 -6.85 6.51
CA LYS A 290 -16.17 -5.79 7.47
C LYS A 290 -16.31 -6.34 8.89
N ALA A 291 -17.07 -7.41 9.06
CA ALA A 291 -17.24 -8.07 10.36
C ALA A 291 -15.90 -8.59 10.90
N MET A 292 -15.07 -9.18 10.03
CA MET A 292 -13.71 -9.61 10.38
C MET A 292 -12.85 -8.41 10.82
N ALA A 293 -12.90 -7.29 10.12
CA ALA A 293 -12.16 -6.09 10.46
C ALA A 293 -12.54 -5.57 11.86
N GLU A 294 -13.84 -5.49 12.15
CA GLU A 294 -14.38 -5.07 13.45
C GLU A 294 -13.93 -5.99 14.60
N VAL A 295 -14.05 -7.32 14.42
CA VAL A 295 -13.64 -8.31 15.44
C VAL A 295 -12.15 -8.20 15.78
N ASN A 296 -11.31 -8.01 14.75
CA ASN A 296 -9.86 -7.94 14.92
C ASN A 296 -9.34 -6.53 15.20
N LYS A 297 -10.23 -5.51 15.25
CA LYS A 297 -9.86 -4.10 15.44
C LYS A 297 -8.83 -3.62 14.42
N VAL A 298 -8.98 -4.11 13.18
CA VAL A 298 -8.26 -3.62 12.01
C VAL A 298 -9.25 -2.92 11.08
N ASP A 299 -8.77 -2.14 10.12
CA ASP A 299 -9.66 -1.43 9.22
C ASP A 299 -10.01 -2.28 7.99
N LEU A 300 -11.24 -2.13 7.51
CA LEU A 300 -11.57 -2.45 6.13
C LEU A 300 -11.08 -1.30 5.24
N LEU A 301 -10.06 -1.56 4.44
CA LEU A 301 -9.45 -0.57 3.54
C LEU A 301 -10.39 -0.25 2.37
N GLY A 302 -11.09 -1.26 1.87
CA GLY A 302 -12.08 -1.11 0.83
C GLY A 302 -12.66 -2.46 0.41
N ALA A 303 -13.69 -2.38 -0.41
CA ALA A 303 -14.34 -3.52 -1.02
C ALA A 303 -14.29 -3.35 -2.54
N LEU A 304 -13.86 -4.38 -3.27
CA LEU A 304 -13.69 -4.37 -4.73
C LEU A 304 -14.78 -5.21 -5.40
N PRO A 305 -15.38 -4.74 -6.50
CA PRO A 305 -16.42 -5.48 -7.18
C PRO A 305 -15.87 -6.70 -7.93
N LEU A 306 -16.75 -7.69 -8.15
CA LEU A 306 -16.55 -8.74 -9.14
C LEU A 306 -16.90 -8.19 -10.52
N ASP A 307 -15.89 -7.67 -11.20
CA ASP A 307 -16.01 -7.04 -12.51
C ASP A 307 -15.20 -7.82 -13.57
N ILE A 308 -15.82 -8.05 -14.73
CA ILE A 308 -15.19 -8.74 -15.86
C ILE A 308 -14.05 -7.91 -16.46
N ALA A 309 -14.13 -6.58 -16.40
CA ALA A 309 -13.10 -5.68 -16.90
C ALA A 309 -11.78 -5.93 -16.18
N ILE A 310 -11.80 -6.08 -14.84
CA ILE A 310 -10.60 -6.36 -14.04
C ILE A 310 -9.85 -7.60 -14.55
N ARG A 311 -10.58 -8.67 -14.88
CA ARG A 311 -10.00 -9.90 -15.43
C ARG A 311 -9.44 -9.67 -16.83
N GLN A 312 -10.22 -9.06 -17.72
CA GLN A 312 -9.81 -8.82 -19.10
C GLN A 312 -8.57 -7.94 -19.18
N ASP A 313 -8.53 -6.87 -18.38
CA ASP A 313 -7.42 -5.94 -18.27
C ASP A 313 -6.13 -6.63 -17.81
N ALA A 314 -6.23 -7.47 -16.76
CA ALA A 314 -5.11 -8.25 -16.27
C ALA A 314 -4.60 -9.27 -17.31
N ASP A 315 -5.50 -9.97 -18.01
CA ASP A 315 -5.14 -10.94 -19.04
C ASP A 315 -4.49 -10.28 -20.28
N LEU A 316 -4.84 -9.02 -20.56
CA LEU A 316 -4.24 -8.21 -21.62
C LEU A 316 -2.90 -7.58 -21.22
N GLY A 317 -2.44 -7.82 -19.99
CA GLY A 317 -1.22 -7.23 -19.46
C GLY A 317 -1.32 -5.75 -19.15
N ARG A 318 -2.54 -5.19 -19.10
CA ARG A 318 -2.83 -3.77 -18.86
C ARG A 318 -3.82 -3.64 -17.70
N PRO A 319 -3.36 -3.70 -16.43
CA PRO A 319 -4.23 -3.76 -15.26
C PRO A 319 -5.21 -2.58 -15.18
N THR A 320 -6.37 -2.79 -14.53
CA THR A 320 -7.49 -1.84 -14.42
C THR A 320 -7.09 -0.39 -14.17
N VAL A 321 -6.17 -0.12 -13.25
CA VAL A 321 -5.72 1.26 -12.93
C VAL A 321 -5.05 1.96 -14.13
N VAL A 322 -4.49 1.20 -15.07
CA VAL A 322 -3.88 1.68 -16.31
C VAL A 322 -4.86 1.60 -17.50
N ALA A 323 -5.73 0.60 -17.52
CA ALA A 323 -6.75 0.46 -18.56
C ALA A 323 -7.78 1.60 -18.48
N GLU A 324 -8.30 1.86 -17.29
CA GLU A 324 -9.38 2.81 -17.00
C GLU A 324 -9.03 3.71 -15.81
N PRO A 325 -8.04 4.62 -15.93
CA PRO A 325 -7.51 5.40 -14.80
C PRO A 325 -8.54 6.28 -14.08
N ASP A 326 -9.60 6.69 -14.78
CA ASP A 326 -10.70 7.50 -14.26
C ASP A 326 -11.96 6.67 -13.94
N GLY A 327 -11.93 5.36 -14.21
CA GLY A 327 -13.02 4.44 -13.96
C GLY A 327 -13.26 4.22 -12.46
N ARG A 328 -14.50 3.85 -12.10
CA ARG A 328 -14.91 3.62 -10.70
C ARG A 328 -13.98 2.64 -9.98
N THR A 329 -13.60 1.55 -10.65
CA THR A 329 -12.73 0.52 -10.07
C THR A 329 -11.30 1.04 -9.83
N ALA A 330 -10.75 1.84 -10.75
CA ALA A 330 -9.45 2.48 -10.52
C ALA A 330 -9.48 3.45 -9.34
N GLN A 331 -10.58 4.21 -9.17
CA GLN A 331 -10.76 5.08 -8.02
C GLN A 331 -10.82 4.30 -6.70
N LEU A 332 -11.49 3.14 -6.66
CA LEU A 332 -11.49 2.25 -5.49
C LEU A 332 -10.07 1.76 -5.16
N TYR A 333 -9.27 1.38 -6.16
CA TYR A 333 -7.87 1.01 -5.93
C TYR A 333 -7.03 2.18 -5.43
N LYS A 334 -7.22 3.39 -5.97
CA LYS A 334 -6.56 4.62 -5.49
C LYS A 334 -6.93 4.94 -4.05
N GLU A 335 -8.21 4.81 -3.67
CA GLU A 335 -8.65 4.96 -2.27
C GLU A 335 -8.00 3.94 -1.34
N ILE A 336 -7.97 2.65 -1.72
CA ILE A 336 -7.34 1.59 -0.94
C ILE A 336 -5.83 1.88 -0.80
N ALA A 337 -5.15 2.24 -1.88
CA ALA A 337 -3.74 2.59 -1.90
C ALA A 337 -3.42 3.76 -0.95
N ARG A 338 -4.19 4.84 -1.02
CA ARG A 338 -4.05 6.00 -0.11
C ARG A 338 -4.25 5.58 1.34
N LYS A 339 -5.27 4.78 1.65
CA LYS A 339 -5.51 4.29 3.02
C LYS A 339 -4.36 3.42 3.55
N ILE A 340 -3.82 2.53 2.73
CA ILE A 340 -2.64 1.71 3.08
C ILE A 340 -1.47 2.61 3.45
N ALA A 341 -1.13 3.55 2.58
CA ALA A 341 0.00 4.44 2.77
C ALA A 341 -0.21 5.42 3.94
N ALA A 342 -1.41 6.00 4.08
CA ALA A 342 -1.76 6.92 5.16
C ALA A 342 -1.71 6.25 6.53
N LYS A 343 -2.17 5.00 6.63
CA LYS A 343 -2.03 4.21 7.86
C LYS A 343 -0.60 3.89 8.19
N LEU A 344 0.20 3.55 7.18
CA LEU A 344 1.62 3.32 7.38
C LEU A 344 2.32 4.60 7.86
N ALA A 345 1.96 5.76 7.32
CA ALA A 345 2.50 7.07 7.69
C ALA A 345 2.31 7.42 9.19
N LEU A 346 1.29 6.85 9.83
CA LEU A 346 1.04 7.01 11.27
C LEU A 346 1.87 6.08 12.16
N ARG A 347 2.61 5.14 11.59
CA ARG A 347 3.43 4.18 12.34
C ARG A 347 4.75 4.81 12.80
N ALA A 348 5.42 4.13 13.71
CA ALA A 348 6.73 4.55 14.20
C ALA A 348 7.70 4.74 13.03
N LYS A 349 8.42 5.86 13.07
CA LYS A 349 9.43 6.21 12.07
C LYS A 349 10.67 5.36 12.30
N ASP A 350 11.34 4.96 11.22
CA ASP A 350 12.67 4.40 11.34
C ASP A 350 13.70 5.52 11.52
N PHE A 351 14.46 5.46 12.62
CA PHE A 351 15.55 6.40 12.92
C PHE A 351 16.93 5.83 12.59
N SER A 352 17.03 4.58 12.10
CA SER A 352 18.31 3.92 11.82
C SER A 352 19.15 4.67 10.78
N ARG A 353 18.50 5.33 9.80
CA ARG A 353 19.16 6.15 8.77
C ARG A 353 19.73 7.48 9.28
N LYS A 354 19.37 7.94 10.49
CA LYS A 354 19.84 9.23 11.05
C LYS A 354 21.11 9.13 11.89
N PHE A 355 21.55 7.93 12.26
CA PHE A 355 22.76 7.73 13.07
C PHE A 355 23.88 7.11 12.22
N PRO A 356 25.04 7.77 12.06
CA PRO A 356 26.18 7.15 11.41
C PRO A 356 26.64 5.92 12.20
N THR A 357 27.11 4.89 11.49
CA THR A 357 27.59 3.64 12.09
C THR A 357 28.78 3.94 13.00
N ILE A 358 28.66 3.74 14.31
CA ILE A 358 29.78 3.86 15.23
C ILE A 358 30.70 2.65 15.00
N VAL A 359 31.82 2.89 14.32
CA VAL A 359 32.89 1.88 14.18
C VAL A 359 33.77 1.99 15.42
N VAL A 360 33.65 1.04 16.33
CA VAL A 360 34.60 0.88 17.43
C VAL A 360 35.85 0.24 16.86
N GLN A 361 36.88 1.04 16.58
CA GLN A 361 38.23 0.53 16.37
C GLN A 361 38.81 0.16 17.72
N ASN A 362 39.00 -1.14 17.97
CA ASN A 362 39.83 -1.60 19.08
C ASN A 362 41.29 -1.32 18.69
N THR A 363 41.90 -0.32 19.34
CA THR A 363 43.36 -0.10 19.34
C THR A 363 44.09 -1.16 20.14
#